data_AF-A0A6P9EX17-F1
#
_entry.id   AF-A0A6P9EX17-F1
#
_cell.length_a   1.000
_cell.length_b   1.000
_cell.length_c   1.000
_cell.angle_alpha   90.00
_cell.angle_beta   90.00
_cell.angle_gamma   90.00
#
_symmetry.space_group_name_H-M   'P 1'
#
loop_
_entity.id
_entity.type
_entity.pdbx_description
1 polymer ?
#
loop_
_entity_poly.entity_id
_entity_poly.type
_entity_poly.pdbx_seq_one_letter_code
_entity_poly.pdbx_strand_id
1 'polypeptide(L)'
;MTTTVNYREGEEISVLCQEDYVIQDAEEIVCQDGRWQSIPCCVEKFPCSQPPRIEHGIVKASSSSEERKETFKPRLYAHGTKLSYICEDGFRISEEDGIMCYMGKWSSPPQCVEMYCSSLPDFGDAMLIGPKKESYRSEEKVTYTCPEYYQLDGSNIVQCIKSQWMGRPICRL
;
A
#
# COMPACT_ATOMS: atom_id res chain seq x y z
N MET A 1 43.78 21.16 18.04
CA MET A 1 44.60 21.06 16.82
C MET A 1 43.67 21.24 15.64
N THR A 2 43.95 22.19 14.76
CA THR A 2 43.11 22.48 13.59
C THR A 2 43.75 21.79 12.39
N THR A 3 43.12 20.73 11.89
CA THR A 3 43.61 19.99 10.73
C THR A 3 43.07 20.65 9.47
N THR A 4 43.94 21.10 8.58
CA THR A 4 43.55 21.64 7.27
C THR A 4 43.73 20.54 6.22
N VAL A 5 42.69 20.31 5.42
CA VAL A 5 42.70 19.39 4.29
C VAL A 5 42.77 20.21 3.02
N ASN A 6 43.66 19.84 2.10
CA ASN A 6 43.79 20.49 0.80
C ASN A 6 42.94 19.73 -0.22
N TYR A 7 42.08 20.45 -0.92
CA TYR A 7 41.22 19.89 -1.97
C TYR A 7 41.65 20.41 -3.35
N ARG A 8 41.40 19.61 -4.39
CA ARG A 8 41.73 19.91 -5.78
C ARG A 8 40.53 20.50 -6.52
N GLU A 9 40.81 21.14 -7.64
CA GLU A 9 39.79 21.59 -8.59
C GLU A 9 38.92 20.40 -9.05
N GLY A 10 37.60 20.59 -9.02
CA GLY A 10 36.63 19.55 -9.37
C GLY A 10 36.39 18.51 -8.28
N GLU A 11 37.01 18.59 -7.11
CA GLU A 11 36.64 17.73 -5.98
C GLU A 11 35.27 18.13 -5.41
N GLU A 12 34.53 17.12 -4.97
CA GLU A 12 33.17 17.22 -4.46
C GLU A 12 33.15 16.83 -2.99
N ILE A 13 32.41 17.59 -2.17
CA ILE A 13 32.18 17.25 -0.76
C ILE A 13 30.69 17.23 -0.46
N SER A 14 30.27 16.25 0.32
CA SER A 14 28.89 16.14 0.80
C SER A 14 28.66 17.06 2.00
N VAL A 15 27.59 17.85 1.95
CA VAL A 15 27.11 18.66 3.06
C VAL A 15 25.97 17.90 3.74
N LEU A 16 25.92 17.96 5.07
CA LEU A 16 24.83 17.40 5.86
C LEU A 16 24.19 18.52 6.68
N CYS A 17 22.86 18.55 6.72
CA CYS A 17 22.13 19.42 7.63
C CYS A 17 22.08 18.82 9.03
N GLN A 18 21.85 19.69 10.03
CA GLN A 18 21.56 19.27 11.40
C GLN A 18 20.29 18.41 11.45
N GLU A 19 20.11 17.65 12.54
CA GLU A 19 18.85 16.98 12.85
C GLU A 19 17.65 17.92 12.68
N ASP A 20 16.54 17.38 12.19
CA ASP A 20 15.32 18.12 11.83
C ASP A 20 15.43 19.11 10.66
N TYR A 21 16.53 19.14 9.91
CA TYR A 21 16.64 19.90 8.67
C TYR A 21 16.89 19.00 7.45
N VAL A 22 16.54 19.47 6.26
CA VAL A 22 16.81 18.83 4.96
C VAL A 22 17.41 19.83 3.97
N ILE A 23 18.26 19.33 3.06
CA ILE A 23 18.85 20.12 1.98
C ILE A 23 17.81 20.27 0.87
N GLN A 24 17.61 21.49 0.37
CA GLN A 24 16.61 21.77 -0.67
C GLN A 24 17.13 21.56 -2.10
N ASP A 25 18.43 21.80 -2.34
CA ASP A 25 19.02 21.84 -3.67
C ASP A 25 20.02 20.68 -3.87
N ALA A 26 21.33 20.94 -3.76
CA ALA A 26 22.38 19.95 -3.99
C ALA A 26 23.01 19.48 -2.67
N GLU A 27 23.12 18.17 -2.48
CA GLU A 27 23.77 17.55 -1.31
C GLU A 27 25.30 17.66 -1.38
N GLU A 28 25.85 17.85 -2.59
CA GLU A 28 27.27 17.97 -2.87
C GLU A 28 27.62 19.36 -3.40
N ILE A 29 28.75 19.89 -2.94
CA ILE A 29 29.33 21.13 -3.47
C ILE A 29 30.69 20.82 -4.11
N VAL A 30 30.95 21.47 -5.23
CA VAL A 30 32.18 21.27 -6.02
C VAL A 30 33.13 22.45 -5.82
N CYS A 31 34.43 22.17 -5.79
CA CYS A 31 35.46 23.21 -5.84
C CYS A 31 35.65 23.65 -7.31
N GLN A 32 35.28 24.89 -7.62
CA GLN A 32 35.39 25.50 -8.94
C GLN A 32 36.19 26.81 -8.90
N ASP A 33 37.18 26.95 -9.78
CA ASP A 33 38.09 28.08 -9.86
C ASP A 33 38.75 28.42 -8.50
N GLY A 34 39.12 27.37 -7.75
CA GLY A 34 39.68 27.50 -6.41
C GLY A 34 38.71 28.03 -5.35
N ARG A 35 37.40 28.02 -5.62
CA ARG A 35 36.33 28.37 -4.66
C ARG A 35 35.29 27.27 -4.58
N TRP A 36 34.85 26.95 -3.36
CA TRP A 36 33.70 26.09 -3.18
C TRP A 36 32.43 26.78 -3.67
N GLN A 37 31.55 26.01 -4.31
CA GLN A 37 30.18 26.42 -4.56
C GLN A 37 29.49 26.86 -3.26
N SER A 38 28.42 27.65 -3.39
CA SER A 38 27.67 28.14 -2.24
C SER A 38 27.10 26.99 -1.42
N ILE A 39 27.21 27.10 -0.10
CA ILE A 39 26.66 26.10 0.83
C ILE A 39 25.14 26.02 0.64
N PRO A 40 24.57 24.81 0.46
CA PRO A 40 23.14 24.61 0.27
C PRO A 40 22.33 25.09 1.49
N CYS A 41 21.10 25.56 1.24
CA CYS A 41 20.21 25.96 2.34
C CYS A 41 19.60 24.73 3.03
N CYS A 42 19.72 24.70 4.36
CA CYS A 42 19.02 23.75 5.23
C CYS A 42 17.66 24.32 5.64
N VAL A 43 16.59 23.58 5.38
CA VAL A 43 15.22 23.96 5.77
C VAL A 43 14.64 22.97 6.77
N GLU A 44 13.83 23.47 7.71
CA GLU A 44 13.23 22.65 8.77
C GLU A 44 12.28 21.60 8.17
N LYS A 45 12.30 20.39 8.75
CA LYS A 45 11.43 19.29 8.39
C LYS A 45 10.00 19.59 8.82
N PHE A 46 9.11 19.76 7.85
CA PHE A 46 7.69 19.90 8.15
C PHE A 46 7.03 18.54 8.41
N PRO A 47 6.26 18.41 9.52
CA PRO A 47 5.45 17.23 9.75
C PRO A 47 4.24 17.20 8.82
N CYS A 48 3.78 16.01 8.46
CA CYS A 48 2.55 15.82 7.70
C CYS A 48 1.34 15.83 8.63
N SER A 49 0.20 16.28 8.09
CA SER A 49 -1.10 16.14 8.73
C SER A 49 -1.62 14.70 8.62
N GLN A 50 -2.91 14.50 8.90
CA GLN A 50 -3.56 13.21 8.69
C GLN A 50 -3.32 12.67 7.27
N PRO A 51 -3.10 11.36 7.14
CA PRO A 51 -2.89 10.71 5.85
C PRO A 51 -4.15 10.78 4.98
N PRO A 52 -4.01 10.75 3.64
CA PRO A 52 -5.14 10.74 2.72
C PRO A 52 -6.03 9.52 2.97
N ARG A 53 -7.34 9.68 2.77
CA ARG A 53 -8.26 8.54 2.72
C ARG A 53 -8.20 7.92 1.34
N ILE A 54 -8.27 6.60 1.27
CA ILE A 54 -8.37 5.84 0.02
C ILE A 54 -9.68 5.07 0.01
N GLU A 55 -10.27 4.91 -1.17
CA GLU A 55 -11.48 4.11 -1.33
C GLU A 55 -11.18 2.64 -1.02
N HIS A 56 -12.08 1.97 -0.29
CA HIS A 56 -11.94 0.57 0.13
C HIS A 56 -10.65 0.24 0.89
N GLY A 57 -10.06 1.21 1.59
CA GLY A 57 -8.85 0.98 2.37
C GLY A 57 -8.69 1.89 3.58
N ILE A 58 -7.99 1.38 4.58
CA ILE A 58 -7.72 2.07 5.84
C ILE A 58 -6.23 2.02 6.14
N VAL A 59 -5.73 3.03 6.87
CA VAL A 59 -4.36 2.99 7.38
C VAL A 59 -4.25 1.85 8.38
N LYS A 60 -3.29 0.95 8.18
CA LYS A 60 -2.99 -0.14 9.09
C LYS A 60 -2.61 0.47 10.44
N ALA A 61 -3.41 0.20 11.45
CA ALA A 61 -3.24 0.81 12.77
C ALA A 61 -1.85 0.47 13.34
N SER A 62 -0.91 1.41 13.24
CA SER A 62 0.33 1.38 14.00
C SER A 62 -0.02 1.75 15.44
N SER A 63 -0.28 0.73 16.27
CA SER A 63 -0.30 0.74 17.73
C SER A 63 -0.19 2.15 18.38
N SER A 64 -1.28 2.90 18.31
CA SER A 64 -1.54 4.13 19.07
C SER A 64 -3.03 4.39 19.14
N SER A 65 -3.81 3.30 19.15
CA SER A 65 -5.09 3.23 19.83
C SER A 65 -4.82 3.15 21.33
N GLU A 66 -4.22 4.20 21.88
CA GLU A 66 -4.46 4.49 23.28
C GLU A 66 -5.50 5.60 23.32
N GLU A 67 -6.62 5.22 23.89
CA GLU A 67 -7.74 6.05 24.26
C GLU A 67 -7.24 7.36 24.87
N ARG A 68 -7.36 8.46 24.14
CA ARG A 68 -7.54 9.77 24.77
C ARG A 68 -8.67 10.50 24.08
N LYS A 69 -9.83 10.42 24.73
CA LYS A 69 -10.69 11.59 24.94
C LYS A 69 -9.75 12.74 25.35
N GLU A 70 -9.68 13.80 24.53
CA GLU A 70 -9.32 15.19 24.87
C GLU A 70 -8.62 15.88 23.68
N THR A 71 -9.25 16.97 23.24
CA THR A 71 -8.82 17.97 22.25
C THR A 71 -8.75 17.56 20.76
N PHE A 72 -9.46 18.33 19.92
CA PHE A 72 -9.50 18.33 18.44
C PHE A 72 -8.14 18.63 17.76
N LYS A 73 -7.00 18.18 18.32
CA LYS A 73 -5.70 18.41 17.69
C LYS A 73 -5.50 17.39 16.56
N PRO A 74 -5.26 17.84 15.31
CA PRO A 74 -4.91 16.92 14.23
C PRO A 74 -3.63 16.18 14.60
N ARG A 75 -3.62 14.85 14.45
CA ARG A 75 -2.40 14.05 14.59
C ARG A 75 -1.39 14.53 13.53
N LEU A 76 -0.20 14.87 13.98
CA LEU A 76 0.94 15.23 13.13
C LEU A 76 1.89 14.04 13.05
N TYR A 77 2.45 13.81 11.87
CA TYR A 77 3.38 12.73 11.57
C TYR A 77 4.73 13.34 11.19
N ALA A 78 5.81 12.91 11.84
CA ALA A 78 7.14 13.44 11.57
C ALA A 78 7.57 13.16 10.13
N HIS A 79 8.43 14.02 9.57
CA HIS A 79 9.10 13.76 8.30
C HIS A 79 9.77 12.37 8.29
N GLY A 80 9.61 11.63 7.19
CA GLY A 80 10.13 10.27 7.04
C GLY A 80 9.24 9.19 7.64
N THR A 81 8.13 9.56 8.32
CA THR A 81 7.15 8.58 8.80
C THR A 81 6.57 7.80 7.62
N LYS A 82 6.56 6.48 7.74
CA LYS A 82 5.93 5.57 6.77
C LYS A 82 4.67 4.97 7.37
N LEU A 83 3.59 4.95 6.60
CA LEU A 83 2.33 4.32 6.96
C LEU A 83 1.94 3.34 5.87
N SER A 84 1.46 2.16 6.26
CA SER A 84 0.89 1.19 5.31
C SER A 84 -0.62 1.23 5.36
N TYR A 85 -1.27 0.90 4.25
CA TYR A 85 -2.70 0.71 4.12
C TYR A 85 -3.04 -0.78 4.12
N ILE A 86 -4.29 -1.08 4.46
CA ILE A 86 -4.92 -2.38 4.27
C ILE A 86 -6.25 -2.15 3.56
N CYS A 87 -6.52 -2.97 2.55
CA CYS A 87 -7.78 -2.92 1.82
C CYS A 87 -8.88 -3.71 2.54
N GLU A 88 -10.12 -3.30 2.32
CA GLU A 88 -11.32 -4.04 2.71
C GLU A 88 -11.37 -5.42 2.07
N ASP A 89 -12.19 -6.32 2.63
CA ASP A 89 -12.37 -7.64 2.07
C ASP A 89 -12.91 -7.56 0.63
N GLY A 90 -12.33 -8.39 -0.24
CA GLY A 90 -12.61 -8.37 -1.67
C GLY A 90 -11.76 -7.38 -2.49
N PHE A 91 -10.91 -6.59 -1.85
CA PHE A 91 -9.94 -5.71 -2.51
C PHE A 91 -8.49 -6.09 -2.18
N ARG A 92 -7.57 -5.73 -3.07
CA ARG A 92 -6.13 -5.86 -2.85
C ARG A 92 -5.42 -4.56 -3.21
N ILE A 93 -4.22 -4.38 -2.66
CA ILE A 93 -3.35 -3.27 -3.03
C ILE A 93 -2.83 -3.49 -4.46
N SER A 94 -2.80 -2.42 -5.24
CA SER A 94 -2.37 -2.41 -6.65
C SER A 94 -0.85 -2.42 -6.80
N GLU A 95 -0.14 -1.57 -6.06
CA GLU A 95 1.31 -1.35 -6.16
C GLU A 95 1.99 -1.47 -4.78
N GLU A 96 2.56 -0.37 -4.27
CA GLU A 96 3.18 -0.28 -2.95
C GLU A 96 2.10 -0.18 -1.86
N ASP A 97 2.34 -0.74 -0.68
CA ASP A 97 1.33 -0.80 0.37
C ASP A 97 1.27 0.45 1.26
N GLY A 98 2.03 1.50 0.97
CA GLY A 98 2.21 2.60 1.91
C GLY A 98 2.49 3.97 1.32
N ILE A 99 2.63 4.91 2.23
CA ILE A 99 2.97 6.31 1.98
C ILE A 99 4.08 6.76 2.92
N MET A 100 4.86 7.74 2.47
CA MET A 100 5.91 8.38 3.25
C MET A 100 5.67 9.88 3.37
N CYS A 101 5.84 10.42 4.56
CA CYS A 101 5.81 11.85 4.80
C CYS A 101 7.12 12.49 4.32
N TYR A 102 7.04 13.42 3.38
CA TYR A 102 8.16 14.20 2.88
C TYR A 102 7.81 15.68 2.89
N MET A 103 8.56 16.45 3.70
CA MET A 103 8.39 17.90 3.87
C MET A 103 6.92 18.35 3.97
N GLY A 104 6.16 17.75 4.89
CA GLY A 104 4.76 18.09 5.14
C GLY A 104 3.75 17.54 4.12
N LYS A 105 4.21 16.80 3.10
CA LYS A 105 3.36 16.16 2.09
C LYS A 105 3.51 14.65 2.12
N TRP A 106 2.40 13.93 2.04
CA TRP A 106 2.43 12.49 1.83
C TRP A 106 2.78 12.17 0.38
N SER A 107 3.56 11.10 0.16
CA SER A 107 3.70 10.49 -1.16
C SER A 107 2.35 10.01 -1.70
N SER A 108 2.30 9.68 -2.99
CA SER A 108 1.08 9.16 -3.62
C SER A 108 0.55 7.94 -2.86
N PRO A 109 -0.73 7.94 -2.45
CA PRO A 109 -1.33 6.81 -1.77
C PRO A 109 -1.63 5.67 -2.75
N PRO A 110 -1.65 4.42 -2.25
CA PRO A 110 -1.98 3.28 -3.09
C PRO A 110 -3.47 3.19 -3.39
N GLN A 111 -3.81 2.36 -4.38
CA GLN A 111 -5.20 2.07 -4.71
C GLN A 111 -5.57 0.64 -4.31
N CYS A 112 -6.74 0.51 -3.69
CA CYS A 112 -7.39 -0.77 -3.48
C CYS A 112 -8.18 -1.13 -4.73
N VAL A 113 -7.81 -2.25 -5.36
CA VAL A 113 -8.43 -2.76 -6.58
C VAL A 113 -9.23 -4.02 -6.28
N GLU A 114 -10.40 -4.14 -6.89
CA GLU A 114 -11.26 -5.30 -6.73
C GLU A 114 -10.54 -6.60 -7.12
N MET A 115 -10.74 -7.65 -6.33
CA MET A 115 -10.28 -8.99 -6.62
C MET A 115 -11.36 -9.79 -7.35
N TYR A 116 -10.90 -10.66 -8.24
CA TYR A 116 -11.76 -11.49 -9.07
C TYR A 116 -11.25 -12.93 -9.09
N CYS A 117 -12.17 -13.89 -9.04
CA CYS A 117 -11.87 -15.23 -9.48
C CYS A 117 -12.01 -15.31 -10.99
N SER A 118 -11.09 -16.04 -11.62
CA SER A 118 -11.18 -16.41 -13.02
C SER A 118 -12.34 -17.38 -13.25
N SER A 119 -12.42 -17.94 -14.46
CA SER A 119 -13.42 -18.94 -14.84
C SER A 119 -13.64 -19.99 -13.75
N LEU A 120 -14.89 -20.40 -13.59
CA LEU A 120 -15.27 -21.46 -12.65
C LEU A 120 -14.45 -22.74 -12.85
N PRO A 121 -14.03 -23.41 -11.75
CA PRO A 121 -13.39 -24.72 -11.85
C PRO A 121 -14.35 -25.75 -12.43
N ASP A 122 -13.76 -26.83 -12.96
CA ASP A 122 -14.54 -28.01 -13.34
C ASP A 122 -14.87 -28.83 -12.09
N PHE A 123 -16.16 -29.05 -11.86
CA PHE A 123 -16.70 -29.84 -10.75
C PHE A 123 -17.33 -31.16 -11.22
N GLY A 124 -16.96 -31.64 -12.41
CA GLY A 124 -17.48 -32.88 -12.99
C GLY A 124 -18.96 -32.75 -13.36
N ASP A 125 -19.80 -33.64 -12.84
CA ASP A 125 -21.22 -33.71 -13.18
C ASP A 125 -22.05 -32.52 -12.64
N ALA A 126 -21.48 -31.69 -11.76
CA ALA A 126 -22.20 -30.54 -11.20
C ALA A 126 -22.46 -29.46 -12.26
N MET A 127 -23.72 -29.09 -12.43
CA MET A 127 -24.19 -28.10 -13.40
C MET A 127 -24.40 -26.72 -12.75
N LEU A 128 -23.81 -25.68 -13.32
CA LEU A 128 -24.00 -24.30 -12.84
C LEU A 128 -25.46 -23.85 -12.99
N ILE A 129 -26.02 -23.25 -11.95
CA ILE A 129 -27.32 -22.59 -12.01
C ILE A 129 -27.11 -21.12 -12.42
N GLY A 130 -27.56 -20.77 -13.62
CA GLY A 130 -27.50 -19.40 -14.14
C GLY A 130 -26.40 -19.18 -15.19
N PRO A 131 -26.14 -17.92 -15.59
CA PRO A 131 -25.20 -17.61 -16.65
C PRO A 131 -23.75 -17.81 -16.19
N LYS A 132 -22.94 -18.43 -17.05
CA LYS A 132 -21.49 -18.47 -16.88
C LYS A 132 -20.90 -17.09 -17.21
N LYS A 133 -20.07 -16.56 -16.32
CA LYS A 133 -19.30 -15.31 -16.49
C LYS A 133 -17.83 -15.64 -16.76
N GLU A 134 -17.13 -14.69 -17.36
CA GLU A 134 -15.68 -14.78 -17.57
C GLU A 134 -14.90 -14.56 -16.27
N SER A 135 -15.43 -13.73 -15.38
CA SER A 135 -14.89 -13.44 -14.05
C SER A 135 -16.00 -13.24 -13.03
N TYR A 136 -15.66 -13.48 -11.76
CA TYR A 136 -16.56 -13.37 -10.62
C TYR A 136 -15.90 -12.52 -9.55
N ARG A 137 -16.64 -11.58 -8.96
CA ARG A 137 -16.09 -10.71 -7.90
C ARG A 137 -15.74 -11.54 -6.67
N SER A 138 -14.75 -11.11 -5.90
CA SER A 138 -14.55 -11.67 -4.57
C SER A 138 -15.82 -11.49 -3.74
N GLU A 139 -16.09 -12.45 -2.87
CA GLU A 139 -17.34 -12.65 -2.12
C GLU A 139 -18.57 -13.06 -2.95
N GLU A 140 -18.46 -13.14 -4.28
CA GLU A 140 -19.53 -13.65 -5.13
C GLU A 140 -19.73 -15.15 -4.93
N LYS A 141 -21.00 -15.57 -4.88
CA LYS A 141 -21.41 -16.96 -4.70
C LYS A 141 -22.11 -17.44 -5.95
N VAL A 142 -21.75 -18.64 -6.39
CA VAL A 142 -22.46 -19.37 -7.44
C VAL A 142 -23.03 -20.66 -6.87
N THR A 143 -24.12 -21.11 -7.47
CA THR A 143 -24.83 -22.30 -7.01
C THR A 143 -24.82 -23.34 -8.11
N TYR A 144 -24.63 -24.60 -7.72
CA TYR A 144 -24.66 -25.74 -8.61
C TYR A 144 -25.87 -26.65 -8.33
N THR A 145 -26.25 -27.42 -9.33
CA THR A 145 -27.21 -28.51 -9.22
C THR A 145 -26.60 -29.79 -9.77
N CYS A 146 -27.11 -30.93 -9.33
CA CYS A 146 -26.74 -32.21 -9.90
C CYS A 146 -27.69 -32.58 -11.06
N PRO A 147 -27.22 -33.41 -12.01
CA PRO A 147 -28.08 -33.99 -13.03
C PRO A 147 -29.18 -34.86 -12.42
N GLU A 148 -30.18 -35.21 -13.24
CA GLU A 148 -31.23 -36.14 -12.82
C GLU A 148 -30.61 -37.45 -12.32
N TYR A 149 -31.20 -38.03 -11.27
CA TYR A 149 -30.74 -39.25 -10.59
C TYR A 149 -29.46 -39.13 -9.76
N TYR A 150 -28.81 -37.96 -9.71
CA TYR A 150 -27.69 -37.70 -8.80
C TYR A 150 -28.17 -36.86 -7.60
N GLN A 151 -27.63 -37.17 -6.43
CA GLN A 151 -27.81 -36.39 -5.21
C GLN A 151 -26.56 -35.56 -4.92
N LEU A 152 -26.80 -34.35 -4.41
CA LEU A 152 -25.73 -33.48 -3.94
C LEU A 152 -25.15 -34.01 -2.63
N ASP A 153 -23.85 -34.21 -2.59
CA ASP A 153 -23.08 -34.50 -1.39
C ASP A 153 -22.33 -33.24 -0.93
N GLY A 154 -22.79 -32.64 0.16
CA GLY A 154 -22.21 -31.41 0.74
C GLY A 154 -22.85 -30.11 0.25
N SER A 155 -22.02 -29.05 0.14
CA SER A 155 -22.48 -27.71 -0.25
C SER A 155 -22.62 -27.60 -1.77
N ASN A 156 -23.75 -27.03 -2.24
CA ASN A 156 -23.92 -26.64 -3.64
C ASN A 156 -23.41 -25.24 -3.96
N ILE A 157 -22.95 -24.50 -2.95
CA ILE A 157 -22.46 -23.14 -3.10
C ILE A 157 -20.95 -23.16 -3.22
N VAL A 158 -20.44 -22.47 -4.24
CA VAL A 158 -19.03 -22.15 -4.42
C VAL A 158 -18.88 -20.64 -4.33
N GLN A 159 -17.98 -20.17 -3.48
CA GLN A 159 -17.75 -18.75 -3.24
C GLN A 159 -16.36 -18.35 -3.74
N CYS A 160 -16.27 -17.25 -4.46
CA CYS A 160 -14.98 -16.62 -4.75
C CYS A 160 -14.49 -15.89 -3.50
N ILE A 161 -13.31 -16.21 -2.98
CA ILE A 161 -12.70 -15.54 -1.84
C ILE A 161 -11.25 -15.20 -2.21
N LYS A 162 -10.90 -13.91 -2.27
CA LYS A 162 -9.53 -13.44 -2.55
C LYS A 162 -8.90 -14.06 -3.80
N SER A 163 -9.68 -14.10 -4.89
CA SER A 163 -9.29 -14.70 -6.18
C SER A 163 -9.15 -16.23 -6.16
N GLN A 164 -9.66 -16.91 -5.13
CA GLN A 164 -9.69 -18.36 -5.02
C GLN A 164 -11.12 -18.89 -4.88
N TRP A 165 -11.42 -20.00 -5.54
CA TRP A 165 -12.71 -20.65 -5.43
C TRP A 165 -12.76 -21.55 -4.18
N MET A 166 -13.75 -21.28 -3.33
CA MET A 166 -13.99 -21.99 -2.07
C MET A 166 -15.29 -22.77 -2.15
N GLY A 167 -15.23 -24.05 -1.83
CA GLY A 167 -16.35 -24.98 -1.97
C GLY A 167 -16.20 -25.90 -3.18
N ARG A 168 -16.80 -27.09 -3.08
CA ARG A 168 -16.74 -28.12 -4.11
C ARG A 168 -18.04 -28.91 -4.09
N PRO A 169 -18.99 -28.64 -5.01
CA PRO A 169 -20.18 -29.45 -5.14
C PRO A 169 -19.78 -30.84 -5.65
N ILE A 170 -20.32 -31.88 -5.04
CA ILE A 170 -20.08 -33.27 -5.44
C ILE A 170 -21.43 -33.89 -5.74
N CYS A 171 -21.58 -34.51 -6.91
CA CYS A 171 -22.76 -35.27 -7.27
C CYS A 171 -22.45 -36.77 -7.11
N ARG A 172 -23.34 -37.49 -6.43
CA ARG A 172 -23.27 -38.95 -6.26
C ARG A 172 -24.56 -39.61 -6.74
N LEU A 173 -24.44 -40.79 -7.34
CA LEU A 173 -25.58 -41.65 -7.66
C LEU A 173 -26.22 -42.22 -6.39
#